data_AF-A0A9D8FDS4-F1
#
_entry.id   AF-A0A9D8FDS4-F1
#
_cell.length_a   1.000
_cell.length_b   1.000
_cell.length_c   1.000
_cell.angle_alpha   90.00
_cell.angle_beta   90.00
_cell.angle_gamma   90.00
#
_symmetry.space_group_name_H-M   'P 1'
#
loop_
_entity.id
_entity.type
_entity.pdbx_description
1 polymer ?
#
loop_
_entity_poly.entity_id
_entity_poly.type
_entity_poly.pdbx_seq_one_letter_code
_entity_poly.pdbx_strand_id
1 'polypeptide(L)'
;MKSEKAQLNSETSPATVERRHLRWGWISLLVFLVLGIVLEALHGFKASAYLSPANATRRLMWTLAHAHGTLLGLVHLALAFSVGRLPDWDSRRREWASLGLRMAGVLMPAGFFLGGIQFYKADPGLGIILVPPGAILLLISVFLTARATLKK
;
A
#
# COMPACT_ATOMS: atom_id res chain seq x y z
N MET A 1 34.70 -3.58 0.52
CA MET A 1 34.05 -4.75 1.16
C MET A 1 33.65 -4.55 2.63
N LYS A 2 34.51 -4.04 3.54
CA LYS A 2 34.11 -3.77 4.95
C LYS A 2 33.14 -2.58 5.12
N SER A 3 33.32 -1.50 4.36
CA SER A 3 32.41 -0.33 4.42
C SER A 3 31.04 -0.61 3.79
N GLU A 4 31.01 -1.37 2.70
CA GLU A 4 29.78 -1.78 2.00
C GLU A 4 28.89 -2.68 2.86
N LYS A 5 29.48 -3.65 3.58
CA LYS A 5 28.74 -4.47 4.57
C LYS A 5 28.24 -3.64 5.75
N ALA A 6 28.99 -2.63 6.19
CA ALA A 6 28.56 -1.74 7.27
C ALA A 6 27.38 -0.84 6.85
N GLN A 7 27.36 -0.36 5.60
CA GLN A 7 26.23 0.38 5.02
C GLN A 7 25.00 -0.51 4.82
N LEU A 8 25.18 -1.74 4.34
CA LEU A 8 24.07 -2.69 4.18
C LEU A 8 23.39 -3.04 5.52
N ASN A 9 24.18 -3.11 6.59
CA ASN A 9 23.68 -3.38 7.94
C ASN A 9 22.92 -2.18 8.55
N SER A 10 23.26 -0.95 8.18
CA SER A 10 22.56 0.24 8.67
C SER A 10 21.23 0.47 7.95
N GLU A 11 21.16 0.18 6.65
CA GLU A 11 19.93 0.30 5.84
C GLU A 11 18.85 -0.71 6.22
N THR A 12 19.28 -1.89 6.69
CA THR A 12 18.38 -2.98 7.12
C THR A 12 18.12 -2.99 8.61
N SER A 13 18.65 -2.01 9.35
CA SER A 13 18.42 -1.89 10.79
C SER A 13 16.94 -1.68 11.11
N PRO A 14 16.45 -2.16 12.27
CA PRO A 14 15.06 -1.97 12.69
C PRO A 14 14.64 -0.50 12.65
N ALA A 15 15.49 0.42 13.14
CA ALA A 15 15.21 1.85 13.18
C ALA A 15 15.05 2.47 11.78
N THR A 16 15.87 2.04 10.80
CA THR A 16 15.75 2.51 9.41
C THR A 16 14.43 2.04 8.79
N VAL A 17 14.05 0.78 9.02
CA VAL A 17 12.78 0.22 8.53
C VAL A 17 11.60 0.92 9.19
N GLU A 18 11.62 1.10 10.51
CA GLU A 18 10.58 1.82 11.25
C GLU A 18 10.36 3.22 10.69
N ARG A 19 11.41 4.04 10.59
CA ARG A 19 11.31 5.42 10.07
C ARG A 19 10.80 5.46 8.63
N ARG A 20 11.22 4.50 7.80
CA ARG A 20 10.73 4.36 6.43
C ARG A 20 9.23 4.12 6.41
N HIS A 21 8.74 3.16 7.20
CA HIS A 21 7.32 2.81 7.22
C HIS A 21 6.44 3.86 7.89
N LEU A 22 6.95 4.63 8.87
CA LEU A 22 6.27 5.83 9.38
C LEU A 22 6.03 6.85 8.26
N ARG A 23 7.06 7.17 7.47
CA ARG A 23 6.94 8.10 6.34
C ARG A 23 5.96 7.61 5.30
N TRP A 24 6.09 6.35 4.87
CA TRP A 24 5.17 5.75 3.89
C TRP A 24 3.73 5.75 4.39
N GLY A 25 3.49 5.38 5.65
CA GLY A 25 2.16 5.36 6.24
C GLY A 25 1.51 6.73 6.23
N TRP A 26 2.18 7.75 6.78
CA TRP A 26 1.63 9.10 6.84
C TRP A 26 1.48 9.77 5.48
N ILE A 27 2.43 9.58 4.55
CA ILE A 27 2.30 10.10 3.19
C ILE A 27 1.12 9.43 2.47
N SER A 28 0.98 8.09 2.59
CA SER A 28 -0.14 7.36 2.01
C SER A 28 -1.47 7.87 2.56
N LEU A 29 -1.59 8.00 3.88
CA LEU A 29 -2.80 8.53 4.52
C LEU A 29 -3.14 9.93 4.02
N LEU A 30 -2.16 10.83 3.90
CA LEU A 30 -2.40 12.17 3.37
C LEU A 30 -2.90 12.13 1.92
N VAL A 31 -2.23 11.37 1.05
CA VAL A 31 -2.59 11.26 -0.37
C VAL A 31 -3.99 10.67 -0.54
N PHE A 32 -4.30 9.59 0.17
CA PHE A 32 -5.59 8.93 0.03
C PHE A 32 -6.72 9.66 0.77
N LEU A 33 -6.43 10.41 1.83
CA LEU A 33 -7.39 11.34 2.42
C LEU A 33 -7.79 12.43 1.41
N VAL A 34 -6.81 13.04 0.74
CA VAL A 34 -7.06 14.02 -0.33
C VAL A 34 -7.87 13.39 -1.46
N LEU A 35 -7.51 12.18 -1.90
CA LEU A 35 -8.31 11.45 -2.90
C LEU A 35 -9.75 11.24 -2.42
N GLY A 36 -9.95 10.82 -1.17
CA GLY A 36 -11.28 10.62 -0.59
C GLY A 36 -12.12 11.90 -0.60
N ILE A 37 -11.53 13.03 -0.22
CA ILE A 37 -12.18 14.36 -0.30
C ILE A 37 -12.57 14.70 -1.74
N VAL A 38 -11.70 14.42 -2.72
CA VAL A 38 -12.00 14.63 -4.14
C VAL A 38 -13.16 13.74 -4.61
N LEU A 39 -13.16 12.46 -4.25
CA LEU A 39 -14.25 11.54 -4.62
C LEU A 39 -15.59 11.95 -3.99
N GLU A 40 -15.56 12.41 -2.74
CA GLU A 40 -16.74 12.94 -2.05
C GLU A 40 -17.23 14.24 -2.70
N ALA A 41 -16.32 15.13 -3.09
CA ALA A 41 -16.69 16.33 -3.84
C ALA A 41 -17.32 16.00 -5.19
N LEU A 42 -16.77 15.04 -5.95
CA LEU A 42 -17.35 14.58 -7.22
C LEU A 42 -18.76 14.00 -7.01
N HIS A 43 -18.99 13.28 -5.91
CA HIS A 43 -20.32 12.84 -5.48
C HIS A 43 -21.24 14.03 -5.17
N GLY A 44 -20.83 14.92 -4.26
CA GLY A 44 -21.63 16.03 -3.75
C GLY A 44 -22.01 17.05 -4.84
N PHE A 45 -21.09 17.37 -5.74
CA PHE A 45 -21.36 18.24 -6.90
C PHE A 45 -22.04 17.53 -8.08
N LYS A 46 -22.35 16.24 -7.93
CA LYS A 46 -22.99 15.40 -8.96
C LYS A 46 -22.27 15.45 -10.31
N ALA A 47 -20.94 15.44 -10.29
CA ALA A 47 -20.14 15.51 -11.50
C ALA A 47 -20.48 14.33 -12.44
N SER A 48 -20.95 14.61 -13.66
CA SER A 48 -21.40 13.57 -14.61
C SER A 48 -20.28 12.58 -14.99
N ALA A 49 -19.04 13.06 -15.05
CA ALA A 49 -17.83 12.26 -15.26
C ALA A 49 -17.61 11.18 -14.17
N TYR A 50 -18.28 11.31 -13.02
CA TYR A 50 -18.19 10.36 -11.92
C TYR A 50 -19.53 9.68 -11.64
N LEU A 51 -20.65 10.41 -11.54
CA LEU A 51 -21.95 9.88 -11.13
C LEU A 51 -22.81 9.26 -12.24
N SER A 52 -22.51 9.47 -13.51
CA SER A 52 -23.35 8.89 -14.57
C SER A 52 -23.37 7.35 -14.47
N PRO A 53 -24.46 6.68 -14.88
CA PRO A 53 -24.54 5.22 -14.85
C PRO A 53 -23.40 4.54 -15.60
N ALA A 54 -22.97 5.13 -16.72
CA ALA A 54 -21.83 4.65 -17.52
C ALA A 54 -20.49 4.66 -16.77
N ASN A 55 -20.37 5.46 -15.70
CA ASN A 55 -19.17 5.59 -14.89
C ASN A 55 -19.19 4.73 -13.61
N ALA A 56 -20.10 3.75 -13.50
CA ALA A 56 -20.17 2.88 -12.33
C ALA A 56 -18.84 2.15 -12.03
N THR A 57 -18.17 1.64 -13.07
CA THR A 57 -16.86 0.98 -12.95
C THR A 57 -15.78 1.95 -12.45
N ARG A 58 -15.73 3.17 -12.98
CA ARG A 58 -14.83 4.23 -12.49
C ARG A 58 -15.04 4.50 -11.00
N ARG A 59 -16.29 4.69 -10.59
CA ARG A 59 -16.62 4.94 -9.18
C ARG A 59 -16.12 3.82 -8.30
N LEU A 60 -16.49 2.58 -8.63
CA LEU A 60 -16.06 1.40 -7.87
C LEU A 60 -14.53 1.31 -7.78
N MET A 61 -13.84 1.41 -8.91
CA MET A 61 -12.39 1.31 -9.00
C MET A 61 -11.69 2.41 -8.20
N TRP A 62 -12.15 3.65 -8.27
CA TRP A 62 -11.56 4.75 -7.51
C TRP A 62 -11.85 4.65 -6.01
N THR A 63 -13.04 4.16 -5.63
CA THR A 63 -13.35 3.84 -4.23
C THR A 63 -12.44 2.74 -3.70
N LEU A 64 -12.21 1.67 -4.47
CA LEU A 64 -11.28 0.59 -4.11
C LEU A 64 -9.84 1.10 -3.98
N ALA A 65 -9.40 2.00 -4.87
CA ALA A 65 -8.09 2.63 -4.80
C ALA A 65 -7.93 3.44 -3.51
N HIS A 66 -8.92 4.28 -3.18
CA HIS A 66 -8.95 5.06 -1.94
C HIS A 66 -8.94 4.17 -0.69
N ALA A 67 -9.81 3.15 -0.65
CA ALA A 67 -9.94 2.25 0.49
C ALA A 67 -8.63 1.48 0.74
N HIS A 68 -8.06 0.86 -0.29
CA HIS A 68 -6.82 0.08 -0.16
C HIS A 68 -5.61 0.97 0.12
N GLY A 69 -5.52 2.15 -0.49
CA GLY A 69 -4.45 3.09 -0.22
C GLY A 69 -4.45 3.60 1.23
N THR A 70 -5.64 3.89 1.77
CA THR A 70 -5.82 4.29 3.18
C THR A 70 -5.47 3.14 4.12
N LEU A 71 -6.05 1.95 3.88
CA LEU A 71 -5.79 0.76 4.69
C LEU A 71 -4.31 0.39 4.70
N LEU A 72 -3.66 0.37 3.53
CA LEU A 72 -2.23 0.06 3.44
C LEU A 72 -1.37 1.14 4.10
N GLY A 73 -1.79 2.41 4.07
CA GLY A 73 -1.18 3.46 4.88
C GLY A 73 -1.18 3.13 6.38
N LEU A 74 -2.30 2.63 6.90
CA LEU A 74 -2.37 2.14 8.28
C LEU A 74 -1.50 0.89 8.52
N VAL A 75 -1.47 -0.05 7.57
CA VAL A 75 -0.62 -1.25 7.66
C VAL A 75 0.87 -0.89 7.67
N HIS A 76 1.28 0.17 6.95
CA HIS A 76 2.63 0.73 7.05
C HIS A 76 2.94 1.21 8.47
N LEU A 77 2.03 1.97 9.10
CA LEU A 77 2.20 2.41 10.49
C LEU A 77 2.24 1.22 11.47
N ALA A 78 1.40 0.21 11.25
CA ALA A 78 1.39 -1.02 12.04
C ALA A 78 2.71 -1.80 11.92
N LEU A 79 3.30 -1.88 10.71
CA LEU A 79 4.61 -2.50 10.53
C LEU A 79 5.72 -1.71 11.24
N ALA A 80 5.71 -0.38 11.15
CA ALA A 80 6.66 0.46 11.88
C ALA A 80 6.61 0.20 13.40
N PHE A 81 5.40 0.20 13.96
CA PHE A 81 5.16 -0.12 15.36
C PHE A 81 5.64 -1.54 15.75
N SER A 82 5.43 -2.51 14.86
CA SER A 82 5.78 -3.91 15.11
C SER A 82 7.30 -4.13 15.11
N VAL A 83 8.02 -3.49 14.19
CA VAL A 83 9.49 -3.59 14.11
C VAL A 83 10.17 -3.12 15.39
N GLY A 84 9.68 -2.03 16.01
CA GLY A 84 10.19 -1.55 17.29
C GLY A 84 9.93 -2.48 18.49
N ARG A 85 9.05 -3.49 18.32
CA ARG A 85 8.68 -4.47 19.37
C ARG A 85 9.23 -5.87 19.13
N LEU A 86 9.93 -6.09 18.01
CA LEU A 86 10.45 -7.39 17.60
C LEU A 86 11.97 -7.31 17.40
N PRO A 87 12.75 -7.16 18.48
CA PRO A 87 14.20 -6.95 18.40
C PRO A 87 14.94 -8.12 17.73
N ASP A 88 14.44 -9.35 17.92
CA ASP A 88 15.03 -10.58 17.38
C ASP A 88 14.51 -10.93 15.96
N TRP A 89 13.81 -10.00 15.30
CA TRP A 89 13.34 -10.23 13.95
C TRP A 89 14.52 -10.28 12.97
N ASP A 90 14.71 -11.46 12.37
CA ASP A 90 15.64 -11.71 11.27
C ASP A 90 15.62 -10.60 10.21
N SER A 91 16.79 -9.97 9.99
CA SER A 91 16.93 -8.80 9.11
C SER A 91 16.50 -9.07 7.67
N ARG A 92 16.75 -10.27 7.14
CA ARG A 92 16.40 -10.61 5.75
C ARG A 92 14.88 -10.72 5.59
N ARG A 93 14.21 -11.42 6.50
CA ARG A 93 12.74 -11.51 6.50
C ARG A 93 12.08 -10.16 6.75
N ARG A 94 12.64 -9.34 7.64
CA ARG A 94 12.17 -7.97 7.87
C ARG A 94 12.26 -7.12 6.60
N GLU A 95 13.36 -7.19 5.85
CA GLU A 95 13.48 -6.42 4.61
C GLU A 95 12.53 -6.92 3.51
N TRP A 96 12.30 -8.22 3.38
CA TRP A 96 11.29 -8.75 2.46
C TRP A 96 9.87 -8.29 2.82
N ALA A 97 9.52 -8.26 4.10
CA ALA A 97 8.24 -7.72 4.55
C ALA A 97 8.13 -6.21 4.27
N SER A 98 9.21 -5.46 4.51
CA SER A 98 9.30 -4.02 4.19
C SER A 98 9.13 -3.74 2.69
N LEU A 99 9.84 -4.48 1.85
CA LEU A 99 9.78 -4.35 0.39
C LEU A 99 8.40 -4.73 -0.15
N GLY A 100 7.89 -5.91 0.25
CA GLY A 100 6.60 -6.39 -0.22
C GLY A 100 5.47 -5.44 0.16
N LEU A 101 5.48 -4.87 1.37
CA LEU A 101 4.47 -3.91 1.80
C LEU A 101 4.56 -2.59 1.02
N ARG A 102 5.77 -2.07 0.79
CA ARG A 102 5.95 -0.87 -0.05
C ARG A 102 5.43 -1.08 -1.47
N MET A 103 5.76 -2.21 -2.09
CA MET A 103 5.31 -2.53 -3.43
C MET A 103 3.79 -2.74 -3.48
N ALA A 104 3.22 -3.44 -2.50
CA ALA A 104 1.77 -3.59 -2.35
C ALA A 104 1.06 -2.25 -2.20
N GLY A 105 1.62 -1.35 -1.37
CA GLY A 105 1.14 0.02 -1.14
C GLY A 105 1.11 0.91 -2.38
N VAL A 106 1.87 0.56 -3.42
CA VAL A 106 1.83 1.24 -4.73
C VAL A 106 0.95 0.47 -5.72
N LEU A 107 1.24 -0.81 -5.94
CA LEU A 107 0.63 -1.62 -7.00
C LEU A 107 -0.88 -1.74 -6.88
N MET A 108 -1.40 -1.98 -5.67
CA MET A 108 -2.84 -2.17 -5.48
C MET A 108 -3.64 -0.87 -5.70
N PRO A 109 -3.38 0.23 -4.98
CA PRO A 109 -4.17 1.44 -5.21
C PRO A 109 -3.93 2.02 -6.60
N ALA A 110 -2.71 1.95 -7.16
CA ALA A 110 -2.48 2.36 -8.54
C ALA A 110 -3.24 1.47 -9.53
N GLY A 111 -3.25 0.16 -9.33
CA GLY A 111 -3.95 -0.78 -10.20
C GLY A 111 -5.46 -0.53 -10.23
N PHE A 112 -6.07 -0.32 -9.07
CA PHE A 112 -7.47 0.08 -8.98
C PHE A 112 -7.70 1.45 -9.63
N PHE A 113 -6.88 2.46 -9.32
CA PHE A 113 -7.07 3.80 -9.87
C PHE A 113 -7.00 3.82 -11.41
N LEU A 114 -5.95 3.20 -11.97
CA LEU A 114 -5.74 3.06 -13.41
C LEU A 114 -6.82 2.19 -14.07
N GLY A 115 -7.29 1.14 -13.39
CA GLY A 115 -8.42 0.32 -13.83
C GLY A 115 -9.74 1.12 -13.95
N GLY A 116 -9.85 2.26 -13.26
CA GLY A 116 -10.98 3.18 -13.37
C GLY A 116 -10.81 4.27 -14.44
N ILE A 117 -9.64 4.45 -15.06
CA ILE A 117 -9.42 5.54 -16.04
C ILE A 117 -10.05 5.21 -17.39
N GLN A 118 -9.66 4.07 -17.97
CA GLN A 118 -10.14 3.57 -19.26
C GLN A 118 -10.66 2.15 -19.05
N PHE A 119 -11.96 1.94 -19.18
CA PHE A 119 -12.63 0.67 -18.88
C PHE A 119 -13.70 0.37 -19.94
N TYR A 120 -14.17 -0.86 -20.02
CA TYR A 120 -15.17 -1.27 -20.99
C TYR A 120 -16.40 -1.83 -20.27
N LYS A 121 -17.51 -1.09 -20.31
CA LYS A 121 -18.74 -1.44 -19.59
C LYS A 121 -18.43 -1.71 -18.10
N ALA A 122 -18.72 -2.91 -17.61
CA ALA A 122 -18.50 -3.34 -16.24
C ALA A 122 -17.05 -3.81 -15.98
N ASP A 123 -16.25 -4.02 -17.01
CA ASP A 123 -14.90 -4.57 -16.90
C ASP A 123 -13.88 -3.47 -16.64
N PRO A 124 -13.04 -3.58 -15.59
CA PRO A 124 -12.00 -2.59 -15.31
C PRO A 124 -10.94 -2.58 -16.41
N GLY A 125 -10.26 -1.44 -16.52
CA GLY A 125 -9.13 -1.26 -17.43
C GLY A 125 -7.92 -2.14 -17.13
N LEU A 126 -6.96 -2.15 -18.05
CA LEU A 126 -5.70 -2.92 -17.95
C LEU A 126 -4.90 -2.64 -16.66
N GLY A 127 -5.10 -1.50 -16.02
CA GLY A 127 -4.52 -1.19 -14.71
C GLY A 127 -4.82 -2.25 -13.63
N ILE A 128 -5.93 -2.97 -13.74
CA ILE A 128 -6.30 -4.01 -12.77
C ILE A 128 -5.24 -5.13 -12.67
N ILE A 129 -4.41 -5.34 -13.71
CA ILE A 129 -3.35 -6.36 -13.74
C ILE A 129 -2.28 -6.11 -12.65
N LEU A 130 -2.15 -4.88 -12.14
CA LEU A 130 -1.23 -4.57 -11.05
C LEU A 130 -1.72 -5.08 -9.69
N VAL A 131 -3.03 -5.34 -9.53
CA VAL A 131 -3.63 -5.70 -8.23
C VAL A 131 -3.19 -7.10 -7.77
N PRO A 132 -3.28 -8.18 -8.58
CA PRO A 132 -2.86 -9.52 -8.15
C PRO A 132 -1.41 -9.61 -7.63
N PRO A 133 -0.38 -9.09 -8.32
CA PRO A 133 0.99 -9.12 -7.77
C PRO A 133 1.10 -8.28 -6.49
N GLY A 134 0.42 -7.13 -6.41
CA GLY A 134 0.35 -6.34 -5.18
C GLY A 134 -0.27 -7.10 -4.00
N ALA A 135 -1.33 -7.85 -4.24
CA ALA A 135 -2.00 -8.66 -3.22
C ALA A 135 -1.10 -9.82 -2.73
N ILE A 136 -0.38 -10.48 -3.64
CA ILE A 136 0.59 -11.54 -3.28
C ILE A 136 1.72 -10.97 -2.41
N LEU A 137 2.26 -9.80 -2.77
CA LEU A 137 3.31 -9.14 -1.98
C LEU A 137 2.82 -8.70 -0.60
N LEU A 138 1.57 -8.23 -0.50
CA LEU A 138 0.95 -7.96 0.79
C LEU A 138 0.84 -9.23 1.63
N LEU A 139 0.33 -10.32 1.05
CA LEU A 139 0.18 -11.60 1.74
C LEU A 139 1.51 -12.09 2.31
N ILE A 140 2.58 -12.05 1.51
CA ILE A 140 3.93 -12.42 1.94
C ILE A 140 4.39 -11.51 3.09
N SER A 141 4.18 -10.20 2.98
CA SER A 141 4.62 -9.23 3.98
C SER A 141 3.92 -9.41 5.33
N VAL A 142 2.60 -9.58 5.30
CA VAL A 142 1.78 -9.84 6.48
C VAL A 142 2.15 -11.20 7.08
N PHE A 143 2.33 -12.23 6.26
CA PHE A 143 2.75 -13.55 6.73
C PHE A 143 4.11 -13.51 7.45
N LEU A 144 5.11 -12.84 6.88
CA LEU A 144 6.44 -12.70 7.50
C LEU A 144 6.36 -11.93 8.82
N THR A 145 5.54 -10.88 8.88
CA THR A 145 5.30 -10.10 10.10
C THR A 145 4.63 -10.96 11.18
N ALA A 146 3.57 -11.69 10.83
CA ALA A 146 2.87 -12.59 11.74
C ALA A 146 3.78 -13.74 12.23
N ARG A 147 4.65 -14.28 11.39
CA ARG A 147 5.62 -15.29 11.83
C ARG A 147 6.64 -14.73 12.81
N ALA A 148 7.00 -13.46 12.70
CA ALA A 148 7.91 -12.81 13.63
C ALA A 148 7.29 -12.64 15.03
N THR A 149 5.97 -12.39 15.12
CA THR A 149 5.28 -12.27 16.42
C THR A 149 5.09 -13.61 17.14
N LEU A 150 5.14 -14.73 16.40
CA LEU A 150 4.99 -16.08 16.97
C LEU A 150 6.32 -16.68 17.44
N LYS A 151 7.45 -16.11 17.04
CA LYS A 151 8.77 -16.62 17.40
C LYS A 151 9.14 -16.08 18.78
N LYS A 152 9.27 -16.97 19.76
CA LYS A 152 9.85 -16.67 21.08
C LYS A 152 11.37 -16.64 21.00
#